data_AF-M5FQR9-F1
#
_entry.id   AF-M5FQR9-F1
#
_cell.length_a   1.000
_cell.length_b   1.000
_cell.length_c   1.000
_cell.angle_alpha   90.00
_cell.angle_beta   90.00
_cell.angle_gamma   90.00
#
_symmetry.space_group_name_H-M   'P 1'
#
loop_
_entity.id
_entity.type
_entity.pdbx_description
1 polymer ?
#
loop_
_entity_poly.entity_id
_entity_poly.type
_entity_poly.pdbx_seq_one_letter_code
_entity_poly.pdbx_strand_id
1 'polypeptide(L)'
;MQGERLALLAVLRELTNLETLSPQGVRECLQTLLDESGKAKEEVARLQGLIKQQEERMDELRDTHRLEGVSRTQQLEQVRKQLSECEALLTAQASKSGEVDTLKLEGERLKGLVKEEEEKRGKAVQLLKSVRQKLVKAEKERDEAVSSSAAAVRNAEEAARKERDVREEFDRERERLRGEKEREVALVRRDMAAEVLRGREAAERDFRSKREKYELDAIHAKAAYDKELCFRLSRISALESSNTALSAERDHLFDELQLRQAEVESSRSALELAQAQTGELGYQLREVSDRLAVALEEVGELRRGAGGEEEGRRREVARLLAESEQRAEGRVAELRERLAALTKERQGAEEEWTRDIADRGREVERLRRVIDGKDREYAQAVREKKERDEKVDNLQLEMRRLLDRVGAGEAEVAAGRVEGERLRREEAALRRDMEVLRLRLGEREKELEEVRGREQQVRSSNKTLRDELRKVQSSAALLERGRNPGVGYFSARTGITSPPNGDASGSTSDILSRSSTDNGNGNGYPTASAPAPGSPARSEASLSKNEEEVNLEYLRNVILQFLEHKEMRPNLVRVLSVILRFTPQETRRLVSKVGN
;
A
#
# COMPACT_ATOMS: atom_id res chain seq x y z
N MET A 1 10.29 53.55 -18.17
CA MET A 1 10.97 52.53 -17.33
C MET A 1 11.40 53.00 -15.92
N GLN A 2 12.33 53.95 -15.76
CA GLN A 2 12.84 54.30 -14.40
C GLN A 2 11.80 55.04 -13.54
N GLY A 3 11.01 55.94 -14.15
CA GLY A 3 9.93 56.66 -13.45
C GLY A 3 8.85 55.73 -12.91
N GLU A 4 8.36 54.77 -13.69
CA GLU A 4 7.36 53.80 -13.23
C GLU A 4 7.91 52.91 -12.10
N ARG A 5 9.21 52.57 -12.12
CA ARG A 5 9.84 51.80 -11.04
C ARG A 5 9.89 52.58 -9.71
N LEU A 6 10.07 53.91 -9.76
CA LEU A 6 10.00 54.77 -8.58
C LEU A 6 8.55 54.98 -8.11
N ALA A 7 7.59 55.13 -9.03
CA ALA A 7 6.17 55.18 -8.68
C ALA A 7 5.66 53.87 -8.04
N LEU A 8 6.07 52.72 -8.58
CA LEU A 8 5.79 51.41 -7.97
C LEU A 8 6.44 51.26 -6.60
N LEU A 9 7.64 51.78 -6.38
CA LEU A 9 8.28 51.80 -5.05
C LEU A 9 7.55 52.71 -4.06
N ALA A 10 6.99 53.84 -4.50
CA ALA A 10 6.18 54.71 -3.66
C ALA A 10 4.88 54.01 -3.23
N VAL A 11 4.10 53.51 -4.20
CA VAL A 11 2.83 52.79 -3.93
C VAL A 11 3.06 51.52 -3.09
N LEU A 12 4.16 50.78 -3.33
CA LEU A 12 4.51 49.63 -2.49
C LEU A 12 4.92 50.04 -1.07
N ARG A 13 5.55 51.20 -0.86
CA ARG A 13 5.87 51.72 0.48
C ARG A 13 4.65 52.28 1.23
N GLU A 14 3.66 52.80 0.51
CA GLU A 14 2.39 53.25 1.09
C GLU A 14 1.48 52.08 1.51
N LEU A 15 1.60 50.93 0.84
CA LEU A 15 0.78 49.74 1.10
C LEU A 15 1.50 48.61 1.86
N THR A 16 2.84 48.63 1.95
CA THR A 16 3.67 47.64 2.66
C THR A 16 4.93 48.27 3.22
N ASN A 17 5.47 47.74 4.33
CA ASN A 17 6.69 48.26 4.98
C ASN A 17 8.00 47.89 4.24
N LEU A 18 7.98 47.76 2.90
CA LEU A 18 9.12 47.30 2.10
C LEU A 18 9.97 48.44 1.56
N GLU A 19 11.16 48.63 2.14
CA GLU A 19 12.08 49.66 1.68
C GLU A 19 12.75 49.37 0.32
N THR A 20 12.85 48.10 -0.10
CA THR A 20 13.52 47.72 -1.36
C THR A 20 12.74 46.65 -2.15
N LEU A 21 12.82 46.74 -3.49
CA LEU A 21 12.25 45.76 -4.44
C LEU A 21 13.09 44.46 -4.51
N SER A 22 13.31 43.82 -3.36
CA SER A 22 13.90 42.49 -3.26
C SER A 22 12.86 41.43 -3.65
N PRO A 23 13.16 40.50 -4.58
CA PRO A 23 12.25 39.41 -4.95
C PRO A 23 12.10 38.35 -3.85
N GLN A 24 12.75 38.55 -2.70
CA GLN A 24 12.65 37.72 -1.51
C GLN A 24 11.85 38.45 -0.41
N GLY A 25 12.17 39.73 -0.13
CA GLY A 25 11.39 40.56 0.81
C GLY A 25 9.92 40.75 0.40
N VAL A 26 9.63 40.81 -0.91
CA VAL A 26 8.24 40.80 -1.41
C VAL A 26 7.51 39.50 -1.07
N ARG A 27 8.19 38.34 -1.06
CA ARG A 27 7.58 37.06 -0.66
C ARG A 27 7.36 37.00 0.84
N GLU A 28 8.34 37.44 1.63
CA GLU A 28 8.27 37.48 3.10
C GLU A 28 7.15 38.41 3.59
N CYS A 29 6.94 39.55 2.91
CA CYS A 29 5.80 40.44 3.18
C CYS A 29 4.46 39.80 2.76
N LEU A 30 4.36 39.23 1.55
CA LEU A 30 3.14 38.55 1.11
C LEU A 30 2.78 37.35 2.02
N GLN A 31 3.78 36.63 2.53
CA GLN A 31 3.60 35.52 3.46
C GLN A 31 3.15 36.01 4.84
N THR A 32 3.77 37.08 5.37
CA THR A 32 3.31 37.75 6.61
C THR A 32 1.86 38.21 6.49
N LEU A 33 1.48 38.87 5.38
CA LEU A 33 0.10 39.31 5.12
C LEU A 33 -0.88 38.13 4.98
N LEU A 34 -0.42 36.96 4.51
CA LEU A 34 -1.24 35.75 4.41
C LEU A 34 -1.45 35.13 5.80
N ASP A 35 -0.41 35.09 6.64
CA ASP A 35 -0.49 34.64 8.04
C ASP A 35 -1.34 35.59 8.90
N GLU A 36 -1.26 36.90 8.67
CA GLU A 36 -2.13 37.92 9.29
C GLU A 36 -3.58 37.78 8.81
N SER A 37 -3.80 37.52 7.52
CA SER A 37 -5.12 37.20 6.98
C SER A 37 -5.68 35.90 7.58
N GLY A 38 -4.82 34.91 7.89
CA GLY A 38 -5.17 33.70 8.63
C GLY A 38 -5.67 34.03 10.04
N LYS A 39 -4.84 34.68 10.84
CA LYS A 39 -5.17 35.11 12.22
C LYS A 39 -6.44 35.97 12.27
N ALA A 40 -6.63 36.88 11.30
CA ALA A 40 -7.85 37.69 11.20
C ALA A 40 -9.11 36.85 10.91
N LYS A 41 -9.02 35.80 10.09
CA LYS A 41 -10.14 34.87 9.83
C LYS A 41 -10.45 34.00 11.05
N GLU A 42 -9.42 33.53 11.76
CA GLU A 42 -9.57 32.78 13.01
C GLU A 42 -10.23 33.63 14.10
N GLU A 43 -9.81 34.89 14.25
CA GLU A 43 -10.42 35.83 15.20
C GLU A 43 -11.86 36.20 14.81
N VAL A 44 -12.15 36.41 13.52
CA VAL A 44 -13.53 36.60 13.05
C VAL A 44 -14.40 35.37 13.34
N ALA A 45 -13.90 34.16 13.14
CA ALA A 45 -14.62 32.93 13.49
C ALA A 45 -14.84 32.81 15.01
N ARG A 46 -13.85 33.18 15.83
CA ARG A 46 -13.95 33.21 17.30
C ARG A 46 -15.01 34.22 17.78
N LEU A 47 -15.02 35.42 17.20
CA LEU A 47 -16.00 36.47 17.51
C LEU A 47 -17.41 36.07 17.05
N GLN A 48 -17.56 35.44 15.88
CA GLN A 48 -18.85 34.88 15.43
C GLN A 48 -19.36 33.76 16.36
N GLY A 49 -18.47 32.93 16.90
CA GLY A 49 -18.81 31.94 17.92
C GLY A 49 -19.32 32.57 19.21
N LEU A 50 -18.65 33.63 19.70
CA LEU A 50 -19.08 34.40 20.87
C LEU A 50 -20.41 35.13 20.66
N ILE A 51 -20.68 35.65 19.46
CA ILE A 51 -21.98 36.26 19.13
C ILE A 51 -23.10 35.22 19.25
N LYS A 52 -22.94 34.03 18.66
CA LYS A 52 -23.94 32.95 18.75
C LYS A 52 -24.23 32.54 20.20
N GLN A 53 -23.20 32.41 21.03
CA GLN A 53 -23.37 32.09 22.46
C GLN A 53 -24.12 33.19 23.24
N GLN A 54 -24.04 34.45 22.80
CA GLN A 54 -24.85 35.53 23.36
C GLN A 54 -26.27 35.54 22.80
N GLU A 55 -26.48 35.18 21.53
CA GLU A 55 -27.82 35.00 20.93
C GLU A 55 -28.59 33.87 21.61
N GLU A 56 -27.97 32.69 21.74
CA GLU A 56 -28.50 31.52 22.46
C GLU A 56 -28.91 31.88 23.89
N ARG A 57 -28.00 32.55 24.64
CA ARG A 57 -28.27 33.02 26.02
C ARG A 57 -29.36 34.09 26.08
N MET A 58 -29.50 34.94 25.06
CA MET A 58 -30.57 35.94 25.00
C MET A 58 -31.93 35.32 24.71
N ASP A 59 -31.98 34.19 23.98
CA ASP A 59 -33.21 33.43 23.77
C ASP A 59 -33.60 32.60 25.02
N GLU A 60 -32.63 32.03 25.74
CA GLU A 60 -32.86 31.47 27.09
C GLU A 60 -33.46 32.51 28.05
N LEU A 61 -32.95 33.76 28.02
CA LEU A 61 -33.48 34.88 28.80
C LEU A 61 -34.89 35.30 28.36
N ARG A 62 -35.22 35.20 27.06
CA ARG A 62 -36.57 35.47 26.55
C ARG A 62 -37.58 34.40 26.99
N ASP A 63 -37.23 33.12 26.90
CA ASP A 63 -38.13 32.03 27.29
C ASP A 63 -38.30 31.92 28.81
N THR A 64 -37.26 32.18 29.61
CA THR A 64 -37.41 32.31 31.07
C THR A 64 -38.34 33.48 31.45
N HIS A 65 -38.17 34.67 30.87
CA HIS A 65 -39.10 35.79 31.07
C HIS A 65 -40.53 35.46 30.62
N ARG A 66 -40.71 34.68 29.54
CA ARG A 66 -42.02 34.23 29.04
C ARG A 66 -42.71 33.29 30.03
N LEU A 67 -41.97 32.31 30.58
CA LEU A 67 -42.47 31.37 31.59
C LEU A 67 -42.78 32.08 32.91
N GLU A 68 -41.93 33.02 33.35
CA GLU A 68 -42.23 33.87 34.51
C GLU A 68 -43.48 34.72 34.30
N GLY A 69 -43.67 35.28 33.10
CA GLY A 69 -44.86 36.06 32.75
C GLY A 69 -46.16 35.26 32.89
N VAL A 70 -46.17 34.02 32.38
CA VAL A 70 -47.31 33.09 32.51
C VAL A 70 -47.55 32.68 33.97
N SER A 71 -46.47 32.43 34.73
CA SER A 71 -46.57 32.09 36.16
C SER A 71 -47.17 33.24 36.98
N ARG A 72 -46.70 34.48 36.76
CA ARG A 72 -47.20 35.69 37.45
C ARG A 72 -48.66 36.00 37.11
N THR A 73 -49.11 35.78 35.87
CA THR A 73 -50.53 35.97 35.52
C THR A 73 -51.44 34.92 36.17
N GLN A 74 -51.03 33.65 36.20
CA GLN A 74 -51.78 32.60 36.90
C GLN A 74 -51.94 32.89 38.40
N GLN A 75 -50.87 33.36 39.07
CA GLN A 75 -50.94 33.77 40.48
C GLN A 75 -51.91 34.94 40.70
N LEU A 76 -51.94 35.94 39.81
CA LEU A 76 -52.87 37.07 39.89
C LEU A 76 -54.34 36.64 39.69
N GLU A 77 -54.62 35.69 38.81
CA GLU A 77 -55.96 35.11 38.67
C GLU A 77 -56.39 34.35 39.93
N GLN A 78 -55.48 33.58 40.53
CA GLN A 78 -55.75 32.79 41.74
C GLN A 78 -56.08 33.68 42.95
N VAL A 79 -55.35 34.79 43.14
CA VAL A 79 -55.64 35.78 44.20
C VAL A 79 -56.97 36.52 43.95
N ARG A 80 -57.27 36.90 42.71
CA ARG A 80 -58.57 37.52 42.36
C ARG A 80 -59.75 36.61 42.68
N LYS A 81 -59.59 35.30 42.44
CA LYS A 81 -60.61 34.29 42.73
C LYS A 81 -60.88 34.19 44.24
N GLN A 82 -59.82 34.10 45.04
CA GLN A 82 -59.91 34.10 46.52
C GLN A 82 -60.55 35.38 47.07
N LEU A 83 -60.30 36.54 46.45
CA LEU A 83 -60.96 37.80 46.86
C LEU A 83 -62.49 37.70 46.68
N SER A 84 -62.95 37.23 45.51
CA SER A 84 -64.38 37.07 45.22
C SER A 84 -65.09 36.04 46.11
N GLU A 85 -64.37 35.00 46.54
CA GLU A 85 -64.88 33.98 47.46
C GLU A 85 -65.02 34.53 48.90
N CYS A 86 -64.15 35.45 49.32
CA CYS A 86 -64.24 36.15 50.62
C CYS A 86 -65.33 37.23 50.66
N GLU A 87 -65.50 38.01 49.59
CA GLU A 87 -66.56 39.04 49.49
C GLU A 87 -67.97 38.43 49.57
N ALA A 88 -68.14 37.23 49.01
CA ALA A 88 -69.39 36.48 49.10
C ALA A 88 -69.75 36.03 50.53
N LEU A 89 -68.76 35.82 51.41
CA LEU A 89 -68.98 35.35 52.79
C LEU A 89 -69.27 36.49 53.78
N LEU A 90 -68.78 37.70 53.53
CA LEU A 90 -68.94 38.85 54.44
C LEU A 90 -70.33 39.52 54.39
N THR A 91 -71.17 39.19 53.40
CA THR A 91 -72.51 39.77 53.24
C THR A 91 -73.62 39.04 54.00
N ALA A 92 -73.31 37.93 54.69
CA ALA A 92 -74.30 36.97 55.18
C ALA A 92 -74.65 37.02 56.69
N GLN A 93 -73.99 37.84 57.52
CA GLN A 93 -74.23 37.87 58.98
C GLN A 93 -74.35 39.29 59.57
N ALA A 94 -75.57 39.83 59.61
CA ALA A 94 -75.87 41.09 60.30
C ALA A 94 -77.35 41.22 60.77
N SER A 95 -77.76 40.49 61.83
CA SER A 95 -78.97 40.70 62.66
C SER A 95 -79.11 39.56 63.71
N LYS A 96 -79.79 39.68 64.87
CA LYS A 96 -80.48 40.81 65.54
C LYS A 96 -80.57 40.57 67.07
N SER A 97 -80.92 41.64 67.79
CA SER A 97 -81.50 41.74 69.14
C SER A 97 -82.64 40.73 69.47
N GLY A 98 -83.05 40.51 70.72
CA GLY A 98 -82.68 41.15 72.00
C GLY A 98 -83.51 40.63 73.19
N GLU A 99 -83.34 41.23 74.38
CA GLU A 99 -83.76 40.70 75.69
C GLU A 99 -85.03 41.39 76.26
N VAL A 100 -85.60 40.85 77.36
CA VAL A 100 -85.87 41.57 78.65
C VAL A 100 -86.84 40.81 79.59
N ASP A 101 -87.96 40.25 79.12
CA ASP A 101 -88.99 39.68 80.02
C ASP A 101 -88.57 38.38 80.74
N THR A 102 -87.42 37.79 80.38
CA THR A 102 -86.82 36.63 81.06
C THR A 102 -86.13 36.97 82.37
N LEU A 103 -85.84 38.26 82.65
CA LEU A 103 -85.03 38.77 83.77
C LEU A 103 -85.50 38.41 85.19
N LYS A 104 -86.69 37.79 85.35
CA LYS A 104 -87.19 37.31 86.65
C LYS A 104 -87.02 35.80 86.85
N LEU A 105 -87.08 34.99 85.80
CA LEU A 105 -86.66 33.58 85.84
C LEU A 105 -85.13 33.45 85.79
N GLU A 106 -84.46 34.44 85.19
CA GLU A 106 -83.00 34.53 85.20
C GLU A 106 -82.42 34.75 86.59
N GLY A 107 -83.14 35.32 87.57
CA GLY A 107 -82.62 35.48 88.94
C GLY A 107 -82.20 34.17 89.62
N GLU A 108 -82.94 33.09 89.40
CA GLU A 108 -82.57 31.75 89.90
C GLU A 108 -81.68 31.00 88.92
N ARG A 109 -81.92 31.16 87.60
CA ARG A 109 -81.06 30.60 86.56
C ARG A 109 -79.63 31.14 86.67
N LEU A 110 -79.43 32.37 87.12
CA LEU A 110 -78.14 33.01 87.38
C LEU A 110 -77.38 32.38 88.56
N LYS A 111 -78.04 31.77 89.55
CA LYS A 111 -77.33 30.97 90.58
C LYS A 111 -76.84 29.63 90.03
N GLY A 112 -77.56 29.05 89.08
CA GLY A 112 -77.07 27.93 88.27
C GLY A 112 -75.90 28.37 87.37
N LEU A 113 -76.12 29.40 86.57
CA LEU A 113 -75.14 29.95 85.64
C LEU A 113 -73.89 30.49 86.33
N VAL A 114 -73.93 31.05 87.54
CA VAL A 114 -72.72 31.46 88.28
C VAL A 114 -71.87 30.24 88.65
N LYS A 115 -72.49 29.13 89.11
CA LYS A 115 -71.74 27.88 89.36
C LYS A 115 -71.24 27.23 88.07
N GLU A 116 -72.06 27.24 87.02
CA GLU A 116 -71.61 26.82 85.70
C GLU A 116 -70.52 27.74 85.15
N GLU A 117 -70.51 29.03 85.45
CA GLU A 117 -69.49 30.00 85.05
C GLU A 117 -68.22 29.85 85.87
N GLU A 118 -68.29 29.51 87.14
CA GLU A 118 -67.13 29.10 87.93
C GLU A 118 -66.55 27.77 87.42
N GLU A 119 -67.40 26.81 87.04
CA GLU A 119 -66.95 25.60 86.35
C GLU A 119 -66.42 25.87 84.94
N LYS A 120 -67.05 26.75 84.14
CA LYS A 120 -66.60 27.14 82.80
C LYS A 120 -65.31 27.94 82.89
N ARG A 121 -65.12 28.78 83.90
CA ARG A 121 -63.85 29.47 84.21
C ARG A 121 -62.79 28.49 84.68
N GLY A 122 -63.13 27.51 85.52
CA GLY A 122 -62.24 26.41 85.89
C GLY A 122 -61.79 25.61 84.67
N LYS A 123 -62.75 25.16 83.86
CA LYS A 123 -62.53 24.43 82.60
C LYS A 123 -61.81 25.29 81.56
N ALA A 124 -62.06 26.61 81.48
CA ALA A 124 -61.39 27.54 80.59
C ALA A 124 -59.97 27.88 81.05
N VAL A 125 -59.71 28.01 82.36
CA VAL A 125 -58.35 28.16 82.91
C VAL A 125 -57.57 26.85 82.75
N GLN A 126 -58.22 25.70 82.88
CA GLN A 126 -57.61 24.40 82.60
C GLN A 126 -57.35 24.19 81.10
N LEU A 127 -58.27 24.64 80.23
CA LEU A 127 -58.07 24.73 78.78
C LEU A 127 -56.93 25.68 78.44
N LEU A 128 -56.89 26.91 78.96
CA LEU A 128 -55.82 27.89 78.76
C LEU A 128 -54.49 27.39 79.31
N LYS A 129 -54.46 26.64 80.41
CA LYS A 129 -53.26 25.95 80.90
C LYS A 129 -52.84 24.84 79.94
N SER A 130 -53.78 24.06 79.39
CA SER A 130 -53.49 23.05 78.37
C SER A 130 -53.05 23.65 77.03
N VAL A 131 -53.61 24.79 76.64
CA VAL A 131 -53.31 25.52 75.40
C VAL A 131 -51.98 26.25 75.54
N ARG A 132 -51.67 26.85 76.69
CA ARG A 132 -50.34 27.39 77.01
C ARG A 132 -49.30 26.27 77.08
N GLN A 133 -49.62 25.11 77.65
CA GLN A 133 -48.70 23.97 77.67
C GLN A 133 -48.52 23.34 76.29
N LYS A 134 -49.56 23.34 75.44
CA LYS A 134 -49.48 22.95 74.02
C LYS A 134 -48.75 23.98 73.16
N LEU A 135 -48.88 25.28 73.44
CA LEU A 135 -48.11 26.34 72.79
C LEU A 135 -46.64 26.24 73.17
N VAL A 136 -46.29 26.17 74.45
CA VAL A 136 -44.89 26.01 74.89
C VAL A 136 -44.29 24.67 74.41
N LYS A 137 -45.11 23.64 74.20
CA LYS A 137 -44.68 22.42 73.50
C LYS A 137 -44.48 22.64 72.01
N ALA A 138 -45.46 23.22 71.30
CA ALA A 138 -45.36 23.49 69.86
C ALA A 138 -44.27 24.50 69.50
N GLU A 139 -43.98 25.47 70.38
CA GLU A 139 -42.84 26.39 70.27
C GLU A 139 -41.53 25.63 70.41
N LYS A 140 -41.40 24.73 71.40
CA LYS A 140 -40.21 23.87 71.54
C LYS A 140 -40.08 22.89 70.38
N GLU A 141 -41.14 22.20 69.99
CA GLU A 141 -41.18 21.26 68.87
C GLU A 141 -40.87 21.98 67.54
N ARG A 142 -41.32 23.25 67.38
CA ARG A 142 -40.94 24.12 66.25
C ARG A 142 -39.47 24.52 66.32
N ASP A 143 -38.97 24.94 67.48
CA ASP A 143 -37.59 25.42 67.62
C ASP A 143 -36.58 24.27 67.53
N GLU A 144 -36.95 23.08 67.99
CA GLU A 144 -36.24 21.81 67.77
C GLU A 144 -36.31 21.42 66.28
N ALA A 145 -37.45 21.55 65.61
CA ALA A 145 -37.56 21.32 64.16
C ALA A 145 -36.75 22.32 63.33
N VAL A 146 -36.73 23.61 63.69
CA VAL A 146 -35.91 24.66 63.07
C VAL A 146 -34.43 24.39 63.33
N SER A 147 -34.06 24.00 64.54
CA SER A 147 -32.68 23.63 64.90
C SER A 147 -32.19 22.40 64.12
N SER A 148 -33.00 21.34 64.06
CA SER A 148 -32.68 20.13 63.29
C SER A 148 -32.68 20.39 61.79
N SER A 149 -33.56 21.25 61.28
CA SER A 149 -33.55 21.68 59.88
C SER A 149 -32.30 22.50 59.54
N ALA A 150 -31.90 23.44 60.42
CA ALA A 150 -30.66 24.20 60.26
C ALA A 150 -29.41 23.32 60.33
N ALA A 151 -29.40 22.29 61.19
CA ALA A 151 -28.34 21.29 61.23
C ALA A 151 -28.32 20.42 59.96
N ALA A 152 -29.49 20.00 59.45
CA ALA A 152 -29.60 19.25 58.21
C ALA A 152 -29.14 20.06 56.99
N VAL A 153 -29.51 21.36 56.91
CA VAL A 153 -29.03 22.28 55.86
C VAL A 153 -27.51 22.46 55.93
N ARG A 154 -26.92 22.67 57.13
CA ARG A 154 -25.46 22.75 57.28
C ARG A 154 -24.76 21.46 56.85
N ASN A 155 -25.28 20.29 57.25
CA ASN A 155 -24.73 19.00 56.85
C ASN A 155 -24.84 18.77 55.33
N ALA A 156 -25.93 19.23 54.70
CA ALA A 156 -26.12 19.18 53.25
C ALA A 156 -25.18 20.16 52.51
N GLU A 157 -24.98 21.38 53.03
CA GLU A 157 -23.99 22.32 52.50
C GLU A 157 -22.57 21.78 52.62
N GLU A 158 -22.21 21.17 53.76
CA GLU A 158 -20.90 20.52 53.93
C GLU A 158 -20.71 19.33 53.01
N ALA A 159 -21.74 18.50 52.80
CA ALA A 159 -21.70 17.39 51.86
C ALA A 159 -21.55 17.91 50.41
N ALA A 160 -22.29 18.95 50.03
CA ALA A 160 -22.20 19.57 48.72
C ALA A 160 -20.87 20.31 48.48
N ARG A 161 -20.22 20.82 49.53
CA ARG A 161 -18.82 21.32 49.46
C ARG A 161 -17.86 20.17 49.21
N LYS A 162 -17.87 19.13 50.06
CA LYS A 162 -17.00 17.95 49.92
C LYS A 162 -17.18 17.27 48.56
N GLU A 163 -18.40 17.24 48.01
CA GLU A 163 -18.67 16.73 46.66
C GLU A 163 -18.08 17.64 45.56
N ARG A 164 -18.13 18.97 45.71
CA ARG A 164 -17.46 19.90 44.80
C ARG A 164 -15.94 19.75 44.88
N ASP A 165 -15.38 19.69 46.09
CA ASP A 165 -13.93 19.55 46.32
C ASP A 165 -13.42 18.28 45.62
N VAL A 166 -14.11 17.13 45.80
CA VAL A 166 -13.79 15.85 45.14
C VAL A 166 -13.98 15.91 43.62
N ARG A 167 -15.03 16.58 43.12
CA ARG A 167 -15.22 16.79 41.67
C ARG A 167 -14.09 17.63 41.08
N GLU A 168 -13.66 18.69 41.76
CA GLU A 168 -12.53 19.52 41.33
C GLU A 168 -11.20 18.76 41.38
N GLU A 169 -10.98 17.87 42.36
CA GLU A 169 -9.82 16.98 42.40
C GLU A 169 -9.83 15.99 41.22
N PHE A 170 -10.96 15.32 40.95
CA PHE A 170 -11.09 14.48 39.75
C PHE A 170 -10.88 15.29 38.46
N ASP A 171 -11.33 16.55 38.39
CA ASP A 171 -11.13 17.38 37.21
C ASP A 171 -9.67 17.75 37.01
N ARG A 172 -8.95 18.11 38.08
CA ARG A 172 -7.49 18.31 38.07
C ARG A 172 -6.74 17.05 37.65
N GLU A 173 -7.18 15.86 38.09
CA GLU A 173 -6.58 14.59 37.66
C GLU A 173 -6.89 14.27 36.19
N ARG A 174 -8.12 14.51 35.72
CA ARG A 174 -8.49 14.35 34.30
C ARG A 174 -7.68 15.30 33.41
N GLU A 175 -7.41 16.52 33.85
CA GLU A 175 -6.55 17.47 33.14
C GLU A 175 -5.07 17.05 33.15
N ARG A 176 -4.53 16.58 34.28
CA ARG A 176 -3.16 16.02 34.36
C ARG A 176 -2.99 14.84 33.41
N LEU A 177 -3.89 13.86 33.47
CA LEU A 177 -3.86 12.66 32.62
C LEU A 177 -4.08 12.96 31.13
N ARG A 178 -4.81 14.04 30.79
CA ARG A 178 -4.89 14.56 29.40
C ARG A 178 -3.56 15.18 28.98
N GLY A 179 -3.02 16.11 29.77
CA GLY A 179 -1.75 16.76 29.47
C GLY A 179 -0.56 15.80 29.40
N GLU A 180 -0.56 14.72 30.18
CA GLU A 180 0.43 13.64 30.11
C GLU A 180 0.29 12.84 28.80
N LYS A 181 -0.92 12.40 28.45
CA LYS A 181 -1.17 11.71 27.16
C LYS A 181 -0.89 12.59 25.95
N GLU A 182 -1.17 13.89 26.04
CA GLU A 182 -0.84 14.86 24.98
C GLU A 182 0.67 15.04 24.83
N ARG A 183 1.45 15.04 25.93
CA ARG A 183 2.92 15.01 25.89
C ARG A 183 3.46 13.71 25.30
N GLU A 184 2.92 12.56 25.70
CA GLU A 184 3.29 11.25 25.14
C GLU A 184 3.02 11.19 23.63
N VAL A 185 1.82 11.61 23.19
CA VAL A 185 1.47 11.68 21.77
C VAL A 185 2.34 12.70 21.02
N ALA A 186 2.70 13.83 21.63
CA ALA A 186 3.63 14.79 21.03
C ALA A 186 5.06 14.23 20.88
N LEU A 187 5.55 13.49 21.88
CA LEU A 187 6.86 12.80 21.83
C LEU A 187 6.86 11.72 20.75
N VAL A 188 5.88 10.83 20.73
CA VAL A 188 5.75 9.78 19.70
C VAL A 188 5.65 10.38 18.29
N ARG A 189 4.86 11.46 18.11
CA ARG A 189 4.80 12.17 16.82
C ARG A 189 6.14 12.80 16.42
N ARG A 190 6.87 13.41 17.35
CA ARG A 190 8.19 14.00 17.10
C ARG A 190 9.21 12.93 16.72
N ASP A 191 9.18 11.80 17.41
CA ASP A 191 10.17 10.75 17.24
C ASP A 191 9.89 9.96 15.95
N MET A 192 8.62 9.70 15.61
CA MET A 192 8.21 9.22 14.27
C MET A 192 8.62 10.19 13.15
N ALA A 193 8.46 11.51 13.34
CA ALA A 193 8.91 12.50 12.37
C ALA A 193 10.44 12.49 12.19
N ALA A 194 11.19 12.32 13.28
CA ALA A 194 12.64 12.18 13.25
C ALA A 194 13.09 10.88 12.57
N GLU A 195 12.37 9.77 12.76
CA GLU A 195 12.63 8.51 12.04
C GLU A 195 12.33 8.62 10.54
N VAL A 196 11.21 9.25 10.15
CA VAL A 196 10.89 9.52 8.74
C VAL A 196 11.95 10.42 8.08
N LEU A 197 12.47 11.42 8.80
CA LEU A 197 13.57 12.25 8.30
C LEU A 197 14.87 11.44 8.17
N ARG A 198 15.28 10.69 9.20
CA ARG A 198 16.47 9.80 9.14
C ARG A 198 16.37 8.79 8.00
N GLY A 199 15.20 8.19 7.78
CA GLY A 199 14.94 7.26 6.69
C GLY A 199 15.07 7.91 5.31
N ARG A 200 14.56 9.14 5.15
CA ARG A 200 14.75 9.92 3.92
C ARG A 200 16.22 10.28 3.69
N GLU A 201 16.93 10.78 4.70
CA GLU A 201 18.34 11.10 4.57
C GLU A 201 19.20 9.86 4.28
N ALA A 202 18.88 8.70 4.88
CA ALA A 202 19.56 7.45 4.60
C ALA A 202 19.33 7.01 3.14
N ALA A 203 18.08 7.05 2.66
CA ALA A 203 17.77 6.78 1.27
C ALA A 203 18.47 7.76 0.31
N GLU A 204 18.52 9.06 0.63
CA GLU A 204 19.26 10.05 -0.16
C GLU A 204 20.76 9.80 -0.18
N ARG A 205 21.38 9.43 0.94
CA ARG A 205 22.80 9.03 0.99
C ARG A 205 23.04 7.80 0.13
N ASP A 206 22.19 6.78 0.23
CA ASP A 206 22.25 5.58 -0.59
C ASP A 206 22.09 5.88 -2.09
N PHE A 207 21.18 6.78 -2.47
CA PHE A 207 21.01 7.20 -3.87
C PHE A 207 22.23 7.96 -4.39
N ARG A 208 22.82 8.86 -3.58
CA ARG A 208 24.05 9.57 -3.92
C ARG A 208 25.22 8.59 -4.09
N SER A 209 25.46 7.70 -3.13
CA SER A 209 26.55 6.73 -3.23
C SER A 209 26.33 5.59 -4.23
N LYS A 210 25.09 5.29 -4.64
CA LYS A 210 24.81 4.46 -5.83
C LYS A 210 25.15 5.22 -7.11
N ARG A 211 24.75 6.50 -7.21
CA ARG A 211 25.07 7.36 -8.36
C ARG A 211 26.58 7.57 -8.51
N GLU A 212 27.30 7.88 -7.44
CA GLU A 212 28.76 8.02 -7.41
C GLU A 212 29.45 6.73 -7.90
N LYS A 213 28.96 5.55 -7.50
CA LYS A 213 29.45 4.26 -8.00
C LYS A 213 29.19 4.10 -9.50
N TYR A 214 27.98 4.37 -9.99
CA TYR A 214 27.68 4.29 -11.42
C TYR A 214 28.49 5.29 -12.26
N GLU A 215 28.76 6.49 -11.74
CA GLU A 215 29.61 7.48 -12.39
C GLU A 215 31.09 7.03 -12.43
N LEU A 216 31.60 6.43 -11.34
CA LEU A 216 32.93 5.81 -11.31
C LEU A 216 33.05 4.59 -12.24
N ASP A 217 32.06 3.69 -12.24
CA ASP A 217 32.03 2.50 -13.10
C ASP A 217 31.95 2.90 -14.58
N ALA A 218 31.20 3.96 -14.92
CA ALA A 218 31.19 4.51 -16.27
C ALA A 218 32.55 5.11 -16.67
N ILE A 219 33.24 5.80 -15.76
CA ILE A 219 34.61 6.29 -15.98
C ILE A 219 35.59 5.13 -16.17
N HIS A 220 35.50 4.07 -15.35
CA HIS A 220 36.34 2.88 -15.48
C HIS A 220 36.09 2.13 -16.80
N ALA A 221 34.82 1.93 -17.17
CA ALA A 221 34.45 1.29 -18.43
C ALA A 221 34.95 2.09 -19.64
N LYS A 222 34.79 3.42 -19.62
CA LYS A 222 35.35 4.30 -20.66
C LYS A 222 36.88 4.21 -20.70
N ALA A 223 37.56 4.32 -19.56
CA ALA A 223 39.02 4.24 -19.50
C ALA A 223 39.57 2.86 -19.92
N ALA A 224 38.80 1.79 -19.78
CA ALA A 224 39.14 0.47 -20.32
C ALA A 224 38.96 0.43 -21.85
N TYR A 225 37.85 0.98 -22.37
CA TYR A 225 37.61 1.10 -23.81
C TYR A 225 38.68 1.97 -24.50
N ASP A 226 39.02 3.13 -23.94
CA ASP A 226 40.03 4.05 -24.48
C ASP A 226 41.43 3.37 -24.53
N LYS A 227 41.77 2.53 -23.53
CA LYS A 227 43.00 1.72 -23.54
C LYS A 227 43.00 0.66 -24.64
N GLU A 228 41.91 -0.08 -24.79
CA GLU A 228 41.75 -1.09 -25.84
C GLU A 228 41.78 -0.45 -27.25
N LEU A 229 41.19 0.73 -27.41
CA LEU A 229 41.24 1.51 -28.64
C LEU A 229 42.69 1.93 -28.97
N CYS A 230 43.43 2.48 -28.01
CA CYS A 230 44.85 2.82 -28.18
C CYS A 230 45.73 1.60 -28.46
N PHE A 231 45.43 0.44 -27.86
CA PHE A 231 46.12 -0.82 -28.16
C PHE A 231 45.83 -1.28 -29.60
N ARG A 232 44.58 -1.21 -30.06
CA ARG A 232 44.22 -1.53 -31.46
C ARG A 232 44.85 -0.56 -32.46
N LEU A 233 44.84 0.74 -32.17
CA LEU A 233 45.45 1.75 -33.05
C LEU A 233 46.98 1.57 -33.17
N SER A 234 47.68 1.30 -32.06
CA SER A 234 49.12 1.00 -32.14
C SER A 234 49.41 -0.33 -32.83
N ARG A 235 48.54 -1.36 -32.67
CA ARG A 235 48.66 -2.61 -33.43
C ARG A 235 48.38 -2.44 -34.93
N ILE A 236 47.42 -1.60 -35.31
CA ILE A 236 47.16 -1.24 -36.71
C ILE A 236 48.38 -0.54 -37.30
N SER A 237 48.88 0.53 -36.65
CA SER A 237 50.07 1.25 -37.10
C SER A 237 51.32 0.37 -37.25
N ALA A 238 51.51 -0.62 -36.36
CA ALA A 238 52.60 -1.59 -36.45
C ALA A 238 52.42 -2.63 -37.58
N LEU A 239 51.18 -2.93 -38.00
CA LEU A 239 50.90 -3.77 -39.17
C LEU A 239 51.02 -2.97 -40.47
N GLU A 240 50.61 -1.70 -40.47
CA GLU A 240 50.77 -0.77 -41.58
C GLU A 240 52.25 -0.53 -41.89
N SER A 241 53.09 -0.26 -40.88
CA SER A 241 54.54 -0.08 -41.08
C SER A 241 55.24 -1.37 -41.52
N SER A 242 54.81 -2.53 -41.02
CA SER A 242 55.30 -3.83 -41.53
C SER A 242 54.90 -4.06 -42.98
N ASN A 243 53.71 -3.61 -43.40
CA ASN A 243 53.23 -3.75 -44.78
C ASN A 243 53.96 -2.78 -45.73
N THR A 244 54.25 -1.54 -45.31
CA THR A 244 55.08 -0.63 -46.12
C THR A 244 56.52 -1.10 -46.24
N ALA A 245 57.10 -1.69 -45.18
CA ALA A 245 58.42 -2.33 -45.24
C ALA A 245 58.46 -3.50 -46.23
N LEU A 246 57.54 -4.47 -46.09
CA LEU A 246 57.43 -5.60 -47.02
C LEU A 246 57.12 -5.16 -48.46
N SER A 247 56.37 -4.07 -48.64
CA SER A 247 56.09 -3.49 -49.96
C SER A 247 57.36 -2.95 -50.60
N ALA A 248 58.20 -2.25 -49.83
CA ALA A 248 59.48 -1.68 -50.29
C ALA A 248 60.55 -2.77 -50.51
N GLU A 249 60.61 -3.81 -49.67
CA GLU A 249 61.46 -4.98 -49.89
C GLU A 249 61.09 -5.71 -51.19
N ARG A 250 59.79 -5.88 -51.46
CA ARG A 250 59.28 -6.48 -52.70
C ARG A 250 59.56 -5.62 -53.94
N ASP A 251 59.50 -4.29 -53.84
CA ASP A 251 59.91 -3.40 -54.93
C ASP A 251 61.44 -3.46 -55.14
N HIS A 252 62.24 -3.44 -54.07
CA HIS A 252 63.71 -3.55 -54.16
C HIS A 252 64.18 -4.87 -54.79
N LEU A 253 63.56 -6.00 -54.42
CA LEU A 253 63.85 -7.31 -55.03
C LEU A 253 63.41 -7.39 -56.50
N PHE A 254 62.38 -6.63 -56.89
CA PHE A 254 61.96 -6.51 -58.29
C PHE A 254 62.96 -5.68 -59.10
N ASP A 255 63.49 -4.60 -58.53
CA ASP A 255 64.58 -3.81 -59.14
C ASP A 255 65.88 -4.62 -59.26
N GLU A 256 66.28 -5.40 -58.24
CA GLU A 256 67.45 -6.29 -58.36
C GLU A 256 67.21 -7.34 -59.46
N LEU A 257 66.02 -7.95 -59.53
CA LEU A 257 65.71 -8.95 -60.56
C LEU A 257 65.77 -8.34 -61.97
N GLN A 258 65.31 -7.10 -62.17
CA GLN A 258 65.49 -6.39 -63.45
C GLN A 258 66.96 -6.13 -63.77
N LEU A 259 67.78 -5.70 -62.80
CA LEU A 259 69.22 -5.51 -62.98
C LEU A 259 69.92 -6.83 -63.35
N ARG A 260 69.60 -7.93 -62.65
CA ARG A 260 70.11 -9.28 -62.99
C ARG A 260 69.68 -9.74 -64.37
N GLN A 261 68.45 -9.46 -64.78
CA GLN A 261 68.00 -9.80 -66.13
C GLN A 261 68.77 -8.99 -67.18
N ALA A 262 69.02 -7.69 -66.95
CA ALA A 262 69.85 -6.87 -67.83
C ALA A 262 71.33 -7.33 -67.86
N GLU A 263 71.90 -7.77 -66.74
CA GLU A 263 73.24 -8.40 -66.69
C GLU A 263 73.28 -9.69 -67.53
N VAL A 264 72.25 -10.54 -67.45
CA VAL A 264 72.14 -11.78 -68.22
C VAL A 264 71.93 -11.51 -69.71
N GLU A 265 71.07 -10.57 -70.09
CA GLU A 265 70.83 -10.19 -71.49
C GLU A 265 72.07 -9.53 -72.11
N SER A 266 72.78 -8.68 -71.34
CA SER A 266 74.05 -8.07 -71.74
C SER A 266 75.15 -9.13 -71.96
N SER A 267 75.38 -10.00 -70.96
CA SER A 267 76.39 -11.07 -71.06
C SER A 267 76.08 -12.09 -72.15
N ARG A 268 74.79 -12.38 -72.39
CA ARG A 268 74.34 -13.14 -73.56
C ARG A 268 74.70 -12.44 -74.87
N SER A 269 74.43 -11.15 -75.02
CA SER A 269 74.78 -10.41 -76.26
C SER A 269 76.29 -10.38 -76.51
N ALA A 270 77.10 -10.26 -75.46
CA ALA A 270 78.56 -10.33 -75.52
C ALA A 270 79.06 -11.74 -75.90
N LEU A 271 78.39 -12.79 -75.42
CA LEU A 271 78.69 -14.18 -75.78
C LEU A 271 78.28 -14.50 -77.23
N GLU A 272 77.13 -14.01 -77.70
CA GLU A 272 76.71 -14.12 -79.10
C GLU A 272 77.68 -13.36 -80.03
N LEU A 273 78.19 -12.19 -79.63
CA LEU A 273 79.26 -11.46 -80.33
C LEU A 273 80.58 -12.25 -80.35
N ALA A 274 81.00 -12.81 -79.21
CA ALA A 274 82.23 -13.62 -79.12
C ALA A 274 82.13 -14.92 -79.92
N GLN A 275 80.93 -15.52 -80.04
CA GLN A 275 80.67 -16.66 -80.92
C GLN A 275 80.76 -16.26 -82.41
N ALA A 276 80.25 -15.09 -82.80
CA ALA A 276 80.44 -14.57 -84.15
C ALA A 276 81.93 -14.32 -84.47
N GLN A 277 82.67 -13.68 -83.56
CA GLN A 277 84.11 -13.41 -83.71
C GLN A 277 84.95 -14.70 -83.76
N THR A 278 84.68 -15.69 -82.91
CA THR A 278 85.38 -16.99 -82.96
C THR A 278 84.99 -17.81 -84.19
N GLY A 279 83.77 -17.63 -84.71
CA GLY A 279 83.38 -18.13 -86.03
C GLY A 279 84.23 -17.50 -87.15
N GLU A 280 84.34 -16.17 -87.17
CA GLU A 280 85.14 -15.42 -88.16
C GLU A 280 86.63 -15.79 -88.10
N LEU A 281 87.22 -15.78 -86.90
CA LEU A 281 88.60 -16.25 -86.68
C LEU A 281 88.77 -17.72 -87.08
N GLY A 282 87.72 -18.55 -86.94
CA GLY A 282 87.70 -19.92 -87.43
C GLY A 282 87.71 -20.03 -88.96
N TYR A 283 87.09 -19.10 -89.68
CA TYR A 283 87.23 -18.99 -91.14
C TYR A 283 88.61 -18.48 -91.55
N GLN A 284 89.10 -17.40 -90.92
CA GLN A 284 90.44 -16.86 -91.17
C GLN A 284 91.54 -17.90 -90.90
N LEU A 285 91.42 -18.67 -89.80
CA LEU A 285 92.39 -19.71 -89.45
C LEU A 285 92.32 -20.92 -90.38
N ARG A 286 91.14 -21.28 -90.94
CA ARG A 286 91.06 -22.25 -92.04
C ARG A 286 91.76 -21.73 -93.28
N GLU A 287 91.43 -20.52 -93.75
CA GLU A 287 92.05 -19.94 -94.94
C GLU A 287 93.58 -19.82 -94.78
N VAL A 288 94.06 -19.41 -93.61
CA VAL A 288 95.50 -19.39 -93.28
C VAL A 288 96.09 -20.79 -93.19
N SER A 289 95.35 -21.79 -92.71
CA SER A 289 95.79 -23.21 -92.70
C SER A 289 95.86 -23.79 -94.11
N ASP A 290 94.94 -23.44 -95.00
CA ASP A 290 94.93 -23.88 -96.41
C ASP A 290 96.12 -23.23 -97.16
N ARG A 291 96.35 -21.93 -96.96
CA ARG A 291 97.56 -21.22 -97.42
C ARG A 291 98.84 -21.83 -96.83
N LEU A 292 98.83 -22.22 -95.56
CA LEU A 292 99.95 -22.91 -94.91
C LEU A 292 100.14 -24.33 -95.41
N ALA A 293 99.10 -25.04 -95.82
CA ALA A 293 99.22 -26.38 -96.41
C ALA A 293 99.96 -26.29 -97.74
N VAL A 294 99.57 -25.36 -98.62
CA VAL A 294 100.31 -25.07 -99.87
C VAL A 294 101.76 -24.65 -99.56
N ALA A 295 101.97 -23.72 -98.63
CA ALA A 295 103.32 -23.30 -98.23
C ALA A 295 104.12 -24.41 -97.50
N LEU A 296 103.49 -25.44 -96.95
CA LEU A 296 104.13 -26.61 -96.35
C LEU A 296 104.37 -27.75 -97.36
N GLU A 297 103.66 -27.76 -98.48
CA GLU A 297 104.04 -28.55 -99.66
C GLU A 297 105.30 -27.93 -100.29
N GLU A 298 105.30 -26.61 -100.55
CA GLU A 298 106.49 -25.85 -100.98
C GLU A 298 107.68 -25.99 -100.01
N VAL A 299 107.47 -25.74 -98.72
CA VAL A 299 108.52 -25.91 -97.69
C VAL A 299 108.83 -27.40 -97.45
N GLY A 300 107.95 -28.33 -97.82
CA GLY A 300 108.22 -29.77 -97.85
C GLY A 300 109.22 -30.13 -98.94
N GLU A 301 109.14 -29.51 -100.11
CA GLU A 301 110.15 -29.59 -101.16
C GLU A 301 111.48 -28.97 -100.71
N LEU A 302 111.45 -27.79 -100.09
CA LEU A 302 112.66 -27.13 -99.56
C LEU A 302 113.30 -27.90 -98.38
N ARG A 303 112.51 -28.53 -97.50
CA ARG A 303 113.02 -29.33 -96.36
C ARG A 303 113.53 -30.71 -96.74
N ARG A 304 113.26 -31.21 -97.95
CA ARG A 304 114.07 -32.31 -98.53
C ARG A 304 115.53 -31.88 -98.76
N GLY A 305 115.81 -30.57 -98.84
CA GLY A 305 117.14 -30.01 -99.11
C GLY A 305 117.92 -29.49 -97.89
N ALA A 306 117.29 -29.30 -96.71
CA ALA A 306 117.96 -28.70 -95.56
C ALA A 306 117.44 -29.22 -94.20
N GLY A 307 118.36 -29.73 -93.38
CA GLY A 307 118.13 -30.08 -91.98
C GLY A 307 119.38 -29.89 -91.13
N GLY A 308 119.20 -29.51 -89.86
CA GLY A 308 120.31 -29.32 -88.91
C GLY A 308 119.95 -28.46 -87.71
N GLU A 309 120.60 -28.78 -86.58
CA GLU A 309 120.80 -27.94 -85.38
C GLU A 309 119.57 -27.68 -84.46
N GLU A 310 119.46 -28.56 -83.45
CA GLU A 310 118.40 -28.59 -82.42
C GLU A 310 118.94 -28.35 -80.98
N GLU A 311 120.26 -28.35 -80.78
CA GLU A 311 120.87 -28.48 -79.45
C GLU A 311 120.75 -27.22 -78.57
N GLY A 312 120.73 -26.02 -79.17
CA GLY A 312 120.60 -24.76 -78.45
C GLY A 312 119.24 -24.60 -77.76
N ARG A 313 118.16 -24.97 -78.47
CA ARG A 313 116.77 -24.89 -77.99
C ARG A 313 116.57 -25.61 -76.67
N ARG A 314 117.25 -26.74 -76.46
CA ARG A 314 117.10 -27.60 -75.26
C ARG A 314 117.44 -26.87 -73.96
N ARG A 315 118.41 -25.95 -73.95
CA ARG A 315 118.78 -25.17 -72.76
C ARG A 315 117.79 -24.02 -72.50
N GLU A 316 117.28 -23.41 -73.55
CA GLU A 316 116.24 -22.37 -73.45
C GLU A 316 114.90 -22.97 -72.98
N VAL A 317 114.51 -24.13 -73.53
CA VAL A 317 113.36 -24.93 -73.08
C VAL A 317 113.51 -25.33 -71.60
N ALA A 318 114.68 -25.78 -71.16
CA ALA A 318 114.91 -26.12 -69.75
C ALA A 318 114.73 -24.91 -68.80
N ARG A 319 115.17 -23.72 -69.21
CA ARG A 319 114.93 -22.48 -68.45
C ARG A 319 113.45 -22.09 -68.47
N LEU A 320 112.80 -22.13 -69.62
CA LEU A 320 111.38 -21.80 -69.77
C LEU A 320 110.48 -22.76 -68.98
N LEU A 321 110.86 -24.04 -68.87
CA LEU A 321 110.22 -25.03 -68.01
C LEU A 321 110.32 -24.61 -66.54
N ALA A 322 111.52 -24.35 -66.01
CA ALA A 322 111.70 -23.92 -64.62
C ALA A 322 110.95 -22.60 -64.30
N GLU A 323 110.97 -21.61 -65.21
CA GLU A 323 110.16 -20.40 -65.06
C GLU A 323 108.64 -20.66 -65.21
N SER A 324 108.22 -21.75 -65.86
CA SER A 324 106.80 -22.15 -65.93
C SER A 324 106.35 -22.90 -64.68
N GLU A 325 107.22 -23.74 -64.11
CA GLU A 325 107.02 -24.46 -62.85
C GLU A 325 106.87 -23.48 -61.70
N GLN A 326 107.78 -22.50 -61.57
CA GLN A 326 107.66 -21.45 -60.54
C GLN A 326 106.36 -20.63 -60.67
N ARG A 327 105.89 -20.36 -61.90
CA ARG A 327 104.59 -19.70 -62.15
C ARG A 327 103.40 -20.61 -61.84
N ALA A 328 103.53 -21.92 -62.03
CA ALA A 328 102.52 -22.91 -61.66
C ALA A 328 102.43 -23.09 -60.13
N GLU A 329 103.56 -23.18 -59.44
CA GLU A 329 103.64 -23.24 -57.98
C GLU A 329 103.05 -22.00 -57.32
N GLY A 330 103.37 -20.80 -57.84
CA GLY A 330 102.77 -19.54 -57.39
C GLY A 330 101.24 -19.55 -57.53
N ARG A 331 100.71 -19.94 -58.71
CA ARG A 331 99.26 -20.09 -58.93
C ARG A 331 98.63 -21.13 -58.01
N VAL A 332 99.31 -22.24 -57.73
CA VAL A 332 98.83 -23.29 -56.82
C VAL A 332 98.85 -22.80 -55.36
N ALA A 333 99.81 -21.98 -54.95
CA ALA A 333 99.82 -21.33 -53.65
C ALA A 333 98.66 -20.32 -53.52
N GLU A 334 98.47 -19.43 -54.51
CA GLU A 334 97.33 -18.50 -54.56
C GLU A 334 95.99 -19.24 -54.51
N LEU A 335 95.82 -20.34 -55.27
CA LEU A 335 94.58 -21.12 -55.27
C LEU A 335 94.34 -21.82 -53.92
N ARG A 336 95.39 -22.26 -53.21
CA ARG A 336 95.28 -22.80 -51.85
C ARG A 336 94.89 -21.73 -50.83
N GLU A 337 95.46 -20.51 -50.94
CA GLU A 337 95.10 -19.39 -50.08
C GLU A 337 93.65 -18.93 -50.31
N ARG A 338 93.24 -18.80 -51.58
CA ARG A 338 91.84 -18.50 -51.95
C ARG A 338 90.88 -19.59 -51.48
N LEU A 339 91.24 -20.87 -51.57
CA LEU A 339 90.45 -21.97 -51.00
C LEU A 339 90.34 -21.85 -49.48
N ALA A 340 91.44 -21.56 -48.78
CA ALA A 340 91.43 -21.38 -47.33
C ALA A 340 90.52 -20.20 -46.91
N ALA A 341 90.62 -19.07 -47.60
CA ALA A 341 89.75 -17.91 -47.40
C ALA A 341 88.27 -18.29 -47.60
N LEU A 342 87.92 -18.88 -48.75
CA LEU A 342 86.55 -19.33 -49.05
C LEU A 342 86.01 -20.36 -48.04
N THR A 343 86.86 -21.27 -47.52
CA THR A 343 86.42 -22.19 -46.45
C THR A 343 86.15 -21.49 -45.12
N LYS A 344 86.92 -20.44 -44.79
CA LYS A 344 86.70 -19.63 -43.58
C LYS A 344 85.47 -18.73 -43.72
N GLU A 345 85.25 -18.13 -44.88
CA GLU A 345 84.05 -17.34 -45.19
C GLU A 345 82.80 -18.22 -45.13
N ARG A 346 82.85 -19.43 -45.72
CA ARG A 346 81.79 -20.43 -45.60
C ARG A 346 81.52 -20.82 -44.15
N GLN A 347 82.55 -21.06 -43.34
CA GLN A 347 82.38 -21.38 -41.92
C GLN A 347 81.75 -20.22 -41.14
N GLY A 348 82.19 -18.99 -41.37
CA GLY A 348 81.58 -17.79 -40.77
C GLY A 348 80.10 -17.68 -41.12
N ALA A 349 79.75 -17.86 -42.39
CA ALA A 349 78.36 -17.88 -42.84
C ALA A 349 77.57 -19.04 -42.19
N GLU A 350 78.09 -20.27 -42.13
CA GLU A 350 77.43 -21.41 -41.48
C GLU A 350 77.19 -21.15 -39.97
N GLU A 351 78.11 -20.48 -39.28
CA GLU A 351 77.90 -20.03 -37.90
C GLU A 351 76.85 -18.91 -37.78
N GLU A 352 76.79 -17.96 -38.71
CA GLU A 352 75.79 -16.89 -38.75
C GLU A 352 74.38 -17.43 -39.04
N TRP A 353 74.24 -18.31 -40.03
CA TRP A 353 72.99 -19.02 -40.33
C TRP A 353 72.50 -19.86 -39.15
N THR A 354 73.39 -20.57 -38.45
CA THR A 354 72.99 -21.36 -37.27
C THR A 354 72.62 -20.49 -36.06
N ARG A 355 73.21 -19.30 -35.90
CA ARG A 355 72.77 -18.29 -34.91
C ARG A 355 71.38 -17.76 -35.25
N ASP A 356 71.16 -17.29 -36.48
CA ASP A 356 69.88 -16.74 -36.94
C ASP A 356 68.75 -17.78 -36.86
N ILE A 357 68.98 -19.03 -37.29
CA ILE A 357 68.01 -20.13 -37.13
C ILE A 357 67.67 -20.35 -35.64
N ALA A 358 68.65 -20.26 -34.74
CA ALA A 358 68.41 -20.42 -33.31
C ALA A 358 67.63 -19.23 -32.70
N ASP A 359 67.86 -17.99 -33.14
CA ASP A 359 67.10 -16.81 -32.71
C ASP A 359 65.67 -16.79 -33.28
N ARG A 360 65.49 -17.14 -34.56
CA ARG A 360 64.15 -17.38 -35.14
C ARG A 360 63.41 -18.49 -34.39
N GLY A 361 64.11 -19.56 -33.98
CA GLY A 361 63.58 -20.61 -33.12
C GLY A 361 63.08 -20.07 -31.78
N ARG A 362 63.92 -19.30 -31.06
CA ARG A 362 63.56 -18.63 -29.80
C ARG A 362 62.33 -17.71 -29.96
N GLU A 363 62.28 -16.94 -31.05
CA GLU A 363 61.15 -16.04 -31.33
C GLU A 363 59.86 -16.79 -31.65
N VAL A 364 59.92 -17.86 -32.46
CA VAL A 364 58.75 -18.73 -32.72
C VAL A 364 58.22 -19.36 -31.43
N GLU A 365 59.09 -19.81 -30.52
CA GLU A 365 58.63 -20.27 -29.21
C GLU A 365 58.03 -19.15 -28.35
N ARG A 366 58.61 -17.93 -28.38
CA ARG A 366 58.09 -16.77 -27.65
C ARG A 366 56.68 -16.42 -28.14
N LEU A 367 56.48 -16.38 -29.45
CA LEU A 367 55.18 -16.12 -30.06
C LEU A 367 54.17 -17.23 -29.74
N ARG A 368 54.58 -18.51 -29.78
CA ARG A 368 53.74 -19.63 -29.31
C ARG A 368 53.31 -19.45 -27.85
N ARG A 369 54.22 -19.13 -26.94
CA ARG A 369 53.91 -18.86 -25.51
C ARG A 369 52.91 -17.70 -25.33
N VAL A 370 52.95 -16.68 -26.19
CA VAL A 370 51.98 -15.57 -26.18
C VAL A 370 50.60 -16.01 -26.68
N ILE A 371 50.54 -16.81 -27.76
CA ILE A 371 49.27 -17.38 -28.29
C ILE A 371 48.63 -18.28 -27.23
N ASP A 372 49.40 -19.23 -26.70
CA ASP A 372 49.06 -20.08 -25.55
C ASP A 372 48.51 -19.29 -24.34
N GLY A 373 49.06 -18.10 -24.08
CA GLY A 373 48.58 -17.19 -23.05
C GLY A 373 47.21 -16.60 -23.40
N LYS A 374 47.06 -16.07 -24.62
CA LYS A 374 45.83 -15.44 -25.10
C LYS A 374 44.67 -16.44 -25.26
N ASP A 375 44.94 -17.68 -25.64
CA ASP A 375 43.92 -18.73 -25.68
C ASP A 375 43.40 -19.09 -24.28
N ARG A 376 44.28 -19.08 -23.26
CA ARG A 376 43.89 -19.27 -21.86
C ARG A 376 43.09 -18.08 -21.32
N GLU A 377 43.52 -16.85 -21.60
CA GLU A 377 42.78 -15.62 -21.26
C GLU A 377 41.39 -15.61 -21.91
N TYR A 378 41.29 -15.96 -23.20
CA TYR A 378 40.03 -16.04 -23.92
C TYR A 378 39.12 -17.14 -23.35
N ALA A 379 39.66 -18.32 -23.05
CA ALA A 379 38.91 -19.40 -22.40
C ALA A 379 38.42 -19.02 -20.99
N GLN A 380 39.16 -18.20 -20.24
CA GLN A 380 38.71 -17.62 -18.97
C GLN A 380 37.59 -16.59 -19.19
N ALA A 381 37.79 -15.61 -20.08
CA ALA A 381 36.79 -14.58 -20.39
C ALA A 381 35.44 -15.19 -20.87
N VAL A 382 35.49 -16.26 -21.68
CA VAL A 382 34.29 -17.01 -22.11
C VAL A 382 33.60 -17.73 -20.94
N ARG A 383 34.34 -18.28 -19.96
CA ARG A 383 33.75 -18.88 -18.75
C ARG A 383 33.12 -17.82 -17.86
N GLU A 384 33.84 -16.75 -17.55
CA GLU A 384 33.27 -15.66 -16.75
C GLU A 384 32.05 -15.01 -17.42
N LYS A 385 32.02 -14.92 -18.77
CA LYS A 385 30.84 -14.45 -19.49
C LYS A 385 29.66 -15.40 -19.24
N LYS A 386 29.84 -16.71 -19.40
CA LYS A 386 28.77 -17.70 -19.12
C LYS A 386 28.27 -17.59 -17.69
N GLU A 387 29.18 -17.47 -16.71
CA GLU A 387 28.78 -17.25 -15.31
C GLU A 387 27.99 -15.95 -15.09
N ARG A 388 28.29 -14.88 -15.83
CA ARG A 388 27.54 -13.61 -15.78
C ARG A 388 26.18 -13.75 -16.46
N ASP A 389 26.12 -14.40 -17.62
CA ASP A 389 24.90 -14.69 -18.36
C ASP A 389 23.96 -15.57 -17.50
N GLU A 390 24.47 -16.64 -16.88
CA GLU A 390 23.75 -17.51 -15.93
C GLU A 390 23.24 -16.74 -14.69
N LYS A 391 24.01 -15.80 -14.14
CA LYS A 391 23.58 -14.94 -13.02
C LYS A 391 22.46 -13.98 -13.47
N VAL A 392 22.52 -13.46 -14.71
CA VAL A 392 21.46 -12.62 -15.30
C VAL A 392 20.18 -13.43 -15.54
N ASP A 393 20.27 -14.66 -16.06
CA ASP A 393 19.10 -15.51 -16.28
C ASP A 393 18.41 -15.92 -14.98
N ASN A 394 19.18 -16.23 -13.92
CA ASN A 394 18.63 -16.48 -12.59
C ASN A 394 17.92 -15.23 -12.02
N LEU A 395 18.53 -14.04 -12.13
CA LEU A 395 17.90 -12.79 -11.68
C LEU A 395 16.64 -12.44 -12.51
N GLN A 396 16.61 -12.74 -13.81
CA GLN A 396 15.39 -12.62 -14.62
C GLN A 396 14.29 -13.59 -14.17
N LEU A 397 14.65 -14.83 -13.83
CA LEU A 397 13.71 -15.83 -13.33
C LEU A 397 13.12 -15.42 -11.97
N GLU A 398 13.95 -14.89 -11.07
CA GLU A 398 13.50 -14.32 -9.78
C GLU A 398 12.62 -13.08 -9.98
N MET A 399 13.00 -12.17 -10.88
CA MET A 399 12.18 -10.99 -11.21
C MET A 399 10.80 -11.38 -11.74
N ARG A 400 10.70 -12.38 -12.64
CA ARG A 400 9.42 -12.91 -13.12
C ARG A 400 8.60 -13.49 -11.97
N ARG A 401 9.18 -14.38 -11.16
CA ARG A 401 8.53 -14.97 -9.97
C ARG A 401 8.04 -13.91 -8.97
N LEU A 402 8.74 -12.79 -8.82
CA LEU A 402 8.32 -11.68 -7.97
C LEU A 402 7.15 -10.89 -8.59
N LEU A 403 7.19 -10.63 -9.90
CA LEU A 403 6.07 -10.01 -10.62
C LEU A 403 4.80 -10.89 -10.57
N ASP A 404 4.94 -12.20 -10.78
CA ASP A 404 3.84 -13.17 -10.68
C ASP A 404 3.19 -13.15 -9.28
N ARG A 405 4.03 -13.08 -8.23
CA ARG A 405 3.58 -12.97 -6.83
C ARG A 405 2.90 -11.62 -6.52
N VAL A 406 3.37 -10.52 -7.12
CA VAL A 406 2.72 -9.21 -6.99
C VAL A 406 1.35 -9.23 -7.68
N GLY A 407 1.26 -9.73 -8.90
CA GLY A 407 0.00 -9.86 -9.64
C GLY A 407 -1.03 -10.77 -8.93
N ALA A 408 -0.57 -11.86 -8.31
CA ALA A 408 -1.42 -12.70 -7.46
C ALA A 408 -1.95 -11.94 -6.24
N GLY A 409 -1.08 -11.21 -5.52
CA GLY A 409 -1.49 -10.40 -4.37
C GLY A 409 -2.42 -9.24 -4.74
N GLU A 410 -2.23 -8.62 -5.92
CA GLU A 410 -3.14 -7.60 -6.45
C GLU A 410 -4.52 -8.19 -6.79
N ALA A 411 -4.58 -9.41 -7.33
CA ALA A 411 -5.83 -10.12 -7.58
C ALA A 411 -6.56 -10.51 -6.28
N GLU A 412 -5.84 -10.98 -5.26
CA GLU A 412 -6.39 -11.24 -3.91
C GLU A 412 -6.96 -9.96 -3.27
N VAL A 413 -6.22 -8.85 -3.35
CA VAL A 413 -6.68 -7.54 -2.86
C VAL A 413 -7.89 -7.03 -3.65
N ALA A 414 -7.96 -7.27 -4.96
CA ALA A 414 -9.13 -6.92 -5.77
C ALA A 414 -10.36 -7.75 -5.38
N ALA A 415 -10.22 -9.07 -5.21
CA ALA A 415 -11.29 -9.96 -4.75
C ALA A 415 -11.80 -9.55 -3.35
N GLY A 416 -10.89 -9.33 -2.40
CA GLY A 416 -11.23 -8.88 -1.04
C GLY A 416 -11.91 -7.50 -1.00
N ARG A 417 -11.63 -6.60 -1.95
CA ARG A 417 -12.39 -5.34 -2.11
C ARG A 417 -13.81 -5.59 -2.57
N VAL A 418 -14.01 -6.44 -3.59
CA VAL A 418 -15.35 -6.77 -4.11
C VAL A 418 -16.21 -7.43 -3.03
N GLU A 419 -15.65 -8.37 -2.26
CA GLU A 419 -16.34 -8.98 -1.13
C GLU A 419 -16.60 -7.97 0.01
N GLY A 420 -15.62 -7.11 0.34
CA GLY A 420 -15.80 -6.04 1.32
C GLY A 420 -16.93 -5.07 0.94
N GLU A 421 -17.13 -4.79 -0.35
CA GLU A 421 -18.31 -4.04 -0.80
C GLU A 421 -19.60 -4.84 -0.76
N ARG A 422 -19.58 -6.14 -1.09
CA ARG A 422 -20.74 -7.04 -0.96
C ARG A 422 -21.26 -7.05 0.48
N LEU A 423 -20.36 -7.29 1.44
CA LEU A 423 -20.69 -7.30 2.87
C LEU A 423 -21.21 -5.93 3.35
N ARG A 424 -20.67 -4.81 2.87
CA ARG A 424 -21.21 -3.47 3.17
C ARG A 424 -22.63 -3.25 2.60
N ARG A 425 -22.94 -3.79 1.42
CA ARG A 425 -24.28 -3.72 0.82
C ARG A 425 -25.28 -4.54 1.63
N GLU A 426 -24.89 -5.74 2.04
CA GLU A 426 -25.68 -6.64 2.90
C GLU A 426 -25.90 -6.04 4.30
N GLU A 427 -24.86 -5.53 4.95
CA GLU A 427 -24.96 -4.85 6.25
C GLU A 427 -25.85 -3.59 6.17
N ALA A 428 -25.78 -2.82 5.08
CA ALA A 428 -26.67 -1.69 4.84
C ALA A 428 -28.12 -2.11 4.56
N ALA A 429 -28.38 -3.28 3.98
CA ALA A 429 -29.73 -3.83 3.86
C ALA A 429 -30.29 -4.19 5.24
N LEU A 430 -29.54 -4.98 6.03
CA LEU A 430 -29.93 -5.38 7.38
C LEU A 430 -30.18 -4.19 8.33
N ARG A 431 -29.42 -3.08 8.19
CA ARG A 431 -29.70 -1.84 8.94
C ARG A 431 -31.09 -1.27 8.61
N ARG A 432 -31.46 -1.18 7.32
CA ARG A 432 -32.77 -0.68 6.88
C ARG A 432 -33.90 -1.61 7.34
N ASP A 433 -33.70 -2.92 7.25
CA ASP A 433 -34.70 -3.90 7.74
C ASP A 433 -34.91 -3.77 9.25
N MET A 434 -33.84 -3.58 10.03
CA MET A 434 -33.92 -3.29 11.46
C MET A 434 -34.61 -1.95 11.78
N GLU A 435 -34.45 -0.93 10.93
CA GLU A 435 -35.16 0.35 11.06
C GLU A 435 -36.67 0.18 10.76
N VAL A 436 -37.03 -0.55 9.69
CA VAL A 436 -38.43 -0.89 9.36
C VAL A 436 -39.08 -1.72 10.48
N LEU A 437 -38.36 -2.68 11.07
CA LEU A 437 -38.86 -3.48 12.19
C LEU A 437 -39.04 -2.63 13.46
N ARG A 438 -38.14 -1.68 13.75
CA ARG A 438 -38.30 -0.73 14.87
C ARG A 438 -39.53 0.18 14.69
N LEU A 439 -39.76 0.68 13.47
CA LEU A 439 -40.94 1.49 13.17
C LEU A 439 -42.23 0.69 13.39
N ARG A 440 -42.31 -0.54 12.85
CA ARG A 440 -43.45 -1.45 13.06
C ARG A 440 -43.65 -1.84 14.52
N LEU A 441 -42.58 -1.95 15.31
CA LEU A 441 -42.68 -2.18 16.75
C LEU A 441 -43.33 -0.99 17.45
N GLY A 442 -42.86 0.24 17.17
CA GLY A 442 -43.43 1.47 17.73
C GLY A 442 -44.86 1.77 17.26
N GLU A 443 -45.25 1.31 16.07
CA GLU A 443 -46.66 1.31 15.62
C GLU A 443 -47.51 0.34 16.46
N ARG A 444 -47.05 -0.90 16.66
CA ARG A 444 -47.71 -1.92 17.49
C ARG A 444 -47.80 -1.51 18.97
N GLU A 445 -46.79 -0.83 19.50
CA GLU A 445 -46.80 -0.29 20.87
C GLU A 445 -47.89 0.78 21.02
N LYS A 446 -48.04 1.70 20.06
CA LYS A 446 -49.13 2.67 20.04
C LYS A 446 -50.51 2.03 19.91
N GLU A 447 -50.67 1.03 19.02
CA GLU A 447 -51.91 0.26 18.89
C GLU A 447 -52.30 -0.39 20.24
N LEU A 448 -51.32 -0.95 20.97
CA LEU A 448 -51.52 -1.52 22.31
C LEU A 448 -51.86 -0.47 23.37
N GLU A 449 -51.26 0.72 23.33
CA GLU A 449 -51.60 1.84 24.22
C GLU A 449 -53.02 2.38 23.95
N GLU A 450 -53.42 2.54 22.69
CA GLU A 450 -54.80 2.90 22.33
C GLU A 450 -55.80 1.85 22.81
N VAL A 451 -55.52 0.56 22.63
CA VAL A 451 -56.40 -0.53 23.09
C VAL A 451 -56.49 -0.54 24.62
N ARG A 452 -55.38 -0.33 25.34
CA ARG A 452 -55.39 -0.17 26.81
C ARG A 452 -56.19 1.05 27.26
N GLY A 453 -56.09 2.18 26.56
CA GLY A 453 -56.88 3.39 26.82
C GLY A 453 -58.38 3.15 26.62
N ARG A 454 -58.76 2.53 25.49
CA ARG A 454 -60.13 2.10 25.20
C ARG A 454 -60.64 1.11 26.27
N GLU A 455 -59.83 0.16 26.70
CA GLU A 455 -60.19 -0.79 27.75
C GLU A 455 -60.45 -0.08 29.09
N GLN A 456 -59.59 0.87 29.49
CA GLN A 456 -59.79 1.65 30.71
C GLN A 456 -61.06 2.51 30.64
N GLN A 457 -61.38 3.09 29.48
CA GLN A 457 -62.62 3.84 29.23
C GLN A 457 -63.87 2.94 29.28
N VAL A 458 -63.80 1.71 28.74
CA VAL A 458 -64.88 0.72 28.84
C VAL A 458 -65.04 0.22 30.29
N ARG A 459 -63.94 0.01 31.02
CA ARG A 459 -63.97 -0.37 32.45
C ARG A 459 -64.58 0.74 33.32
N SER A 460 -64.26 2.01 33.07
CA SER A 460 -64.79 3.14 33.85
C SER A 460 -66.27 3.41 33.54
N SER A 461 -66.67 3.38 32.26
CA SER A 461 -68.09 3.51 31.87
C SER A 461 -68.94 2.31 32.33
N ASN A 462 -68.39 1.08 32.31
CA ASN A 462 -69.10 -0.07 32.89
C ASN A 462 -69.26 0.06 34.42
N LYS A 463 -68.33 0.74 35.11
CA LYS A 463 -68.48 1.08 36.53
C LYS A 463 -69.58 2.12 36.75
N THR A 464 -69.61 3.23 35.99
CA THR A 464 -70.67 4.25 36.14
C THR A 464 -72.05 3.66 35.84
N LEU A 465 -72.19 2.85 34.79
CA LEU A 465 -73.44 2.15 34.47
C LEU A 465 -73.88 1.17 35.57
N ARG A 466 -72.95 0.49 36.26
CA ARG A 466 -73.29 -0.34 37.44
C ARG A 466 -73.75 0.50 38.62
N ASP A 467 -73.13 1.66 38.86
CA ASP A 467 -73.50 2.55 39.95
C ASP A 467 -74.79 3.32 39.66
N GLU A 468 -75.10 3.60 38.39
CA GLU A 468 -76.41 4.07 37.92
C GLU A 468 -77.49 3.00 38.02
N LEU A 469 -77.20 1.76 37.61
CA LEU A 469 -78.13 0.64 37.78
C LEU A 469 -78.46 0.40 39.26
N ARG A 470 -77.46 0.49 40.16
CA ARG A 470 -77.67 0.46 41.62
C ARG A 470 -78.56 1.61 42.10
N LYS A 471 -78.35 2.83 41.62
CA LYS A 471 -79.20 3.99 41.93
C LYS A 471 -80.64 3.75 41.47
N VAL A 472 -80.85 3.31 40.22
CA VAL A 472 -82.16 3.01 39.65
C VAL A 472 -82.86 1.86 40.38
N GLN A 473 -82.13 0.81 40.77
CA GLN A 473 -82.66 -0.27 41.61
C GLN A 473 -83.04 0.25 43.00
N SER A 474 -82.26 1.15 43.60
CA SER A 474 -82.58 1.75 44.90
C SER A 474 -83.77 2.72 44.84
N SER A 475 -83.94 3.48 43.75
CA SER A 475 -85.10 4.37 43.57
C SER A 475 -86.37 3.60 43.20
N ALA A 476 -86.24 2.51 42.41
CA ALA A 476 -87.33 1.56 42.19
C ALA A 476 -87.77 0.89 43.51
N ALA A 477 -86.82 0.45 44.35
CA ALA A 477 -87.12 -0.10 45.68
C ALA A 477 -87.76 0.93 46.63
N LEU A 478 -87.40 2.23 46.52
CA LEU A 478 -88.11 3.30 47.23
C LEU A 478 -89.55 3.49 46.70
N LEU A 479 -89.75 3.40 45.39
CA LEU A 479 -91.07 3.54 44.75
C LEU A 479 -91.99 2.36 45.03
N GLU A 480 -91.47 1.13 45.11
CA GLU A 480 -92.23 -0.04 45.58
C GLU A 480 -92.58 0.08 47.06
N ARG A 481 -91.66 0.56 47.90
CA ARG A 481 -91.92 0.84 49.33
C ARG A 481 -92.98 1.93 49.57
N GLY A 482 -93.37 2.66 48.52
CA GLY A 482 -94.46 3.64 48.52
C GLY A 482 -95.82 3.12 48.03
N ARG A 483 -95.98 1.83 47.69
CA ARG A 483 -97.24 1.26 47.20
C ARG A 483 -97.77 0.15 48.11
N ASN A 484 -99.07 0.23 48.43
CA ASN A 484 -99.77 -0.78 49.21
C ASN A 484 -99.83 -2.13 48.47
N PRO A 485 -99.76 -3.27 49.17
CA PRO A 485 -99.86 -4.59 48.56
C PRO A 485 -101.32 -4.94 48.21
N GLY A 486 -101.54 -5.41 46.98
CA GLY A 486 -102.78 -6.08 46.57
C GLY A 486 -103.37 -5.57 45.26
N VAL A 487 -103.81 -6.52 44.42
CA VAL A 487 -104.56 -6.34 43.15
C VAL A 487 -103.79 -5.56 42.06
N GLY A 488 -103.44 -6.12 40.89
CA GLY A 488 -103.70 -7.45 40.31
C GLY A 488 -104.21 -7.34 38.85
N TYR A 489 -104.28 -8.49 38.18
CA TYR A 489 -104.77 -8.70 36.78
C TYR A 489 -103.80 -8.39 35.61
N PHE A 490 -104.00 -9.17 34.52
CA PHE A 490 -103.30 -9.16 33.22
C PHE A 490 -101.78 -9.45 33.31
N SER A 491 -101.26 -10.66 33.10
CA SER A 491 -101.76 -11.90 32.48
C SER A 491 -101.97 -11.86 30.95
N ALA A 492 -101.68 -13.00 30.29
CA ALA A 492 -101.46 -13.22 28.84
C ALA A 492 -100.10 -12.72 28.29
N ARG A 493 -99.38 -13.45 27.41
CA ARG A 493 -99.59 -14.81 26.85
C ARG A 493 -98.27 -15.36 26.24
N THR A 494 -98.10 -16.69 26.24
CA THR A 494 -97.27 -17.55 25.34
C THR A 494 -95.82 -17.16 24.98
N GLY A 495 -94.81 -18.03 24.99
CA GLY A 495 -94.75 -19.48 25.30
C GLY A 495 -93.95 -20.28 24.25
N ILE A 496 -93.59 -21.53 24.60
CA ILE A 496 -93.05 -22.58 23.72
C ILE A 496 -91.55 -22.46 23.31
N THR A 497 -90.98 -23.62 23.01
CA THR A 497 -89.56 -24.01 22.96
C THR A 497 -88.95 -24.06 21.55
N SER A 498 -87.69 -23.63 21.42
CA SER A 498 -86.67 -24.22 20.50
C SER A 498 -86.82 -23.86 18.97
N PRO A 499 -86.01 -24.41 18.02
CA PRO A 499 -85.56 -23.74 16.76
C PRO A 499 -86.47 -24.09 15.53
N PRO A 500 -86.13 -23.83 14.22
CA PRO A 500 -84.89 -23.31 13.60
C PRO A 500 -85.06 -22.28 12.43
N ASN A 501 -83.98 -22.07 11.64
CA ASN A 501 -83.86 -21.60 10.24
C ASN A 501 -84.93 -20.68 9.59
N GLY A 502 -84.50 -19.66 8.82
CA GLY A 502 -85.29 -19.14 7.69
C GLY A 502 -85.04 -17.68 7.30
N ASP A 503 -84.37 -17.46 6.17
CA ASP A 503 -83.88 -16.19 5.64
C ASP A 503 -84.90 -15.07 5.29
N ALA A 504 -84.38 -13.83 5.36
CA ALA A 504 -84.56 -12.69 4.44
C ALA A 504 -85.96 -12.10 4.12
N SER A 505 -86.10 -10.77 4.26
CA SER A 505 -85.87 -9.81 3.15
C SER A 505 -86.19 -8.35 3.55
N GLY A 506 -85.52 -7.37 2.94
CA GLY A 506 -85.88 -5.94 3.06
C GLY A 506 -84.74 -4.92 2.87
N SER A 507 -84.62 -4.39 1.64
CA SER A 507 -84.33 -2.99 1.23
C SER A 507 -83.39 -2.09 2.07
N THR A 508 -82.44 -1.30 1.54
CA THR A 508 -82.01 -0.87 0.17
C THR A 508 -80.74 0.02 0.33
N SER A 509 -79.88 0.39 -0.63
CA SER A 509 -79.73 0.11 -2.08
C SER A 509 -78.39 0.68 -2.61
N ASP A 510 -77.68 -0.08 -3.46
CA ASP A 510 -76.75 0.36 -4.54
C ASP A 510 -75.47 1.19 -4.15
N ILE A 511 -74.38 1.32 -4.94
CA ILE A 511 -74.09 1.18 -6.39
C ILE A 511 -72.66 0.57 -6.62
N LEU A 512 -72.54 -0.52 -7.42
CA LEU A 512 -71.40 -1.01 -8.27
C LEU A 512 -70.00 -1.23 -7.61
N SER A 513 -69.08 -2.13 -8.03
CA SER A 513 -68.87 -3.06 -9.19
C SER A 513 -67.66 -4.00 -8.86
N ARG A 514 -67.22 -5.06 -9.58
CA ARG A 514 -67.63 -5.83 -10.79
C ARG A 514 -66.82 -7.16 -10.89
N SER A 515 -67.39 -8.21 -11.53
CA SER A 515 -66.77 -9.29 -12.37
C SER A 515 -65.47 -10.04 -12.00
N SER A 516 -65.27 -11.36 -12.29
CA SER A 516 -66.15 -12.43 -12.80
C SER A 516 -65.44 -13.82 -12.79
N THR A 517 -66.04 -14.83 -12.13
CA THR A 517 -66.57 -16.11 -12.68
C THR A 517 -65.66 -17.36 -12.70
N ASP A 518 -66.29 -18.53 -12.88
CA ASP A 518 -65.91 -19.85 -12.33
C ASP A 518 -66.34 -21.02 -13.26
N ASN A 519 -65.90 -22.23 -12.92
CA ASN A 519 -66.54 -23.53 -13.15
C ASN A 519 -66.26 -24.35 -14.43
N GLY A 520 -66.31 -25.68 -14.30
CA GLY A 520 -66.18 -26.68 -15.38
C GLY A 520 -65.46 -27.97 -14.98
N ASN A 521 -66.11 -29.13 -15.11
CA ASN A 521 -65.58 -30.47 -14.71
C ASN A 521 -65.90 -31.53 -15.79
N GLY A 522 -65.03 -32.53 -16.00
CA GLY A 522 -65.41 -33.80 -16.69
C GLY A 522 -64.54 -34.31 -17.85
N ASN A 523 -63.45 -35.02 -17.52
CA ASN A 523 -62.91 -36.25 -18.16
C ASN A 523 -63.19 -36.61 -19.65
N GLY A 524 -62.14 -36.77 -20.47
CA GLY A 524 -62.21 -37.43 -21.80
C GLY A 524 -60.88 -37.48 -22.60
N TYR A 525 -60.43 -38.69 -22.98
CA TYR A 525 -59.25 -39.00 -23.85
C TYR A 525 -59.72 -39.40 -25.29
N PRO A 526 -58.86 -39.64 -26.32
CA PRO A 526 -57.38 -39.63 -26.41
C PRO A 526 -56.81 -38.87 -27.65
N THR A 527 -55.53 -39.14 -28.01
CA THR A 527 -54.83 -38.88 -29.31
C THR A 527 -54.47 -37.43 -29.68
N ALA A 528 -53.31 -37.12 -30.29
CA ALA A 528 -52.09 -37.91 -30.59
C ALA A 528 -50.88 -36.98 -30.88
N SER A 529 -49.73 -37.58 -31.23
CA SER A 529 -48.49 -36.98 -31.76
C SER A 529 -47.48 -36.40 -30.74
N ALA A 530 -46.53 -37.26 -30.37
CA ALA A 530 -45.16 -36.87 -29.96
C ALA A 530 -44.31 -36.56 -31.23
N PRO A 531 -43.03 -36.13 -31.17
CA PRO A 531 -41.96 -36.86 -30.47
C PRO A 531 -41.02 -36.01 -29.59
N ALA A 532 -40.25 -36.69 -28.72
CA ALA A 532 -39.00 -36.20 -28.12
C ALA A 532 -37.81 -36.43 -29.10
N PRO A 533 -36.53 -36.11 -28.80
CA PRO A 533 -35.77 -36.64 -27.65
C PRO A 533 -34.97 -35.57 -26.86
N GLY A 534 -34.45 -35.87 -25.66
CA GLY A 534 -34.58 -37.12 -24.90
C GLY A 534 -33.75 -37.11 -23.60
N SER A 535 -33.82 -38.21 -22.85
CA SER A 535 -33.01 -38.46 -21.65
C SER A 535 -32.53 -39.91 -21.65
N PRO A 536 -31.40 -40.19 -21.00
CA PRO A 536 -31.42 -41.10 -19.85
C PRO A 536 -30.72 -40.47 -18.63
N ALA A 537 -31.08 -40.71 -17.37
CA ALA A 537 -31.58 -41.90 -16.67
C ALA A 537 -30.49 -42.90 -16.24
N ARG A 538 -30.17 -42.82 -14.94
CA ARG A 538 -29.81 -43.93 -14.03
C ARG A 538 -28.41 -44.58 -14.15
N SER A 539 -27.54 -44.20 -13.22
CA SER A 539 -26.57 -45.12 -12.58
C SER A 539 -26.41 -44.74 -11.10
N GLU A 540 -26.06 -45.71 -10.26
CA GLU A 540 -25.88 -45.53 -8.81
C GLU A 540 -24.45 -45.07 -8.47
N ALA A 541 -24.20 -44.81 -7.18
CA ALA A 541 -22.89 -44.59 -6.56
C ALA A 541 -22.06 -43.37 -7.02
N SER A 542 -22.26 -42.24 -6.32
CA SER A 542 -21.17 -41.67 -5.51
C SER A 542 -21.71 -40.79 -4.38
N LEU A 543 -21.11 -40.95 -3.19
CA LEU A 543 -21.28 -40.02 -2.07
C LEU A 543 -20.37 -38.81 -2.30
N SER A 544 -20.88 -37.61 -1.99
CA SER A 544 -20.11 -36.43 -1.56
C SER A 544 -18.69 -36.29 -2.15
N LYS A 545 -18.59 -36.01 -3.46
CA LYS A 545 -17.39 -35.49 -4.12
C LYS A 545 -17.68 -34.12 -4.71
N ASN A 546 -17.28 -33.06 -4.00
CA ASN A 546 -17.03 -31.71 -4.53
C ASN A 546 -16.56 -30.71 -3.45
N GLU A 547 -16.58 -31.08 -2.16
CA GLU A 547 -15.79 -30.38 -1.15
C GLU A 547 -14.35 -30.92 -1.18
N GLU A 548 -13.40 -30.01 -1.34
CA GLU A 548 -11.94 -30.22 -1.24
C GLU A 548 -11.35 -31.36 -2.10
N GLU A 549 -11.21 -31.15 -3.42
CA GLU A 549 -10.20 -31.88 -4.21
C GLU A 549 -8.79 -31.34 -3.87
N VAL A 550 -8.36 -31.58 -2.63
CA VAL A 550 -6.99 -31.30 -2.16
C VAL A 550 -6.03 -31.98 -3.10
N ASN A 551 -5.02 -31.25 -3.59
CA ASN A 551 -4.10 -31.75 -4.59
C ASN A 551 -3.18 -32.85 -3.98
N LEU A 552 -3.66 -34.10 -4.00
CA LEU A 552 -3.08 -35.23 -3.27
C LEU A 552 -1.64 -35.53 -3.69
N GLU A 553 -1.28 -35.22 -4.94
CA GLU A 553 0.09 -35.34 -5.45
C GLU A 553 1.03 -34.32 -4.81
N TYR A 554 0.59 -33.06 -4.64
CA TYR A 554 1.35 -32.05 -3.90
C TYR A 554 1.54 -32.47 -2.44
N LEU A 555 0.47 -32.89 -1.76
CA LEU A 555 0.54 -33.33 -0.36
C LEU A 555 1.44 -34.57 -0.19
N ARG A 556 1.37 -35.53 -1.13
CA ARG A 556 2.26 -36.70 -1.20
C ARG A 556 3.73 -36.29 -1.37
N ASN A 557 4.02 -35.36 -2.28
CA ASN A 557 5.40 -34.92 -2.54
C ASN A 557 5.99 -34.15 -1.36
N VAL A 558 5.21 -33.30 -0.69
CA VAL A 558 5.61 -32.65 0.57
C VAL A 558 5.87 -33.68 1.67
N ILE A 559 4.97 -34.66 1.87
CA ILE A 559 5.16 -35.74 2.85
C ILE A 559 6.43 -36.54 2.55
N LEU A 560 6.71 -36.85 1.29
CA LEU A 560 7.95 -37.55 0.88
C LEU A 560 9.21 -36.74 1.19
N GLN A 561 9.25 -35.46 0.83
CA GLN A 561 10.38 -34.56 1.11
C GLN A 561 10.69 -34.46 2.62
N PHE A 562 9.65 -34.43 3.45
CA PHE A 562 9.79 -34.43 4.92
C PHE A 562 10.17 -35.81 5.51
N LEU A 563 9.99 -36.91 4.77
CA LEU A 563 10.41 -38.26 5.17
C LEU A 563 11.83 -38.58 4.72
N GLU A 564 12.29 -38.01 3.61
CA GLU A 564 13.65 -38.13 3.08
C GLU A 564 14.68 -37.60 4.10
N HIS A 565 14.47 -36.39 4.60
CA HIS A 565 15.28 -35.77 5.65
C HIS A 565 14.91 -36.28 7.05
N LYS A 566 15.78 -37.05 7.70
CA LYS A 566 15.50 -37.66 9.02
C LYS A 566 15.19 -36.61 10.09
N GLU A 567 15.97 -35.54 10.13
CA GLU A 567 15.86 -34.40 11.04
C GLU A 567 14.54 -33.61 10.90
N MET A 568 13.87 -33.69 9.74
CA MET A 568 12.61 -32.97 9.48
C MET A 568 11.36 -33.74 9.88
N ARG A 569 11.47 -35.06 10.08
CA ARG A 569 10.33 -35.94 10.43
C ARG A 569 9.56 -35.53 11.70
N PRO A 570 10.19 -35.04 12.80
CA PRO A 570 9.46 -34.55 13.96
C PRO A 570 8.57 -33.32 13.65
N ASN A 571 8.98 -32.49 12.67
CA ASN A 571 8.18 -31.36 12.22
C ASN A 571 6.98 -31.82 11.39
N LEU A 572 7.15 -32.84 10.53
CA LEU A 572 6.05 -33.47 9.80
C LEU A 572 5.00 -34.07 10.75
N VAL A 573 5.43 -34.80 11.80
CA VAL A 573 4.50 -35.33 12.81
C VAL A 573 3.72 -34.20 13.49
N ARG A 574 4.36 -33.05 13.76
CA ARG A 574 3.67 -31.87 14.33
C ARG A 574 2.62 -31.29 13.38
N VAL A 575 2.92 -31.18 12.08
CA VAL A 575 1.98 -30.68 11.06
C VAL A 575 0.82 -31.66 10.84
N LEU A 576 1.10 -32.96 10.63
CA LEU A 576 0.07 -33.99 10.47
C LEU A 576 -0.81 -34.11 11.72
N SER A 577 -0.27 -33.91 12.92
CA SER A 577 -1.05 -33.88 14.16
C SER A 577 -2.08 -32.75 14.22
N VAL A 578 -1.86 -31.63 13.54
CA VAL A 578 -2.83 -30.53 13.46
C VAL A 578 -3.88 -30.82 12.39
N ILE A 579 -3.45 -31.24 11.20
CA ILE A 579 -4.33 -31.53 10.05
C ILE A 579 -5.26 -32.71 10.36
N LEU A 580 -4.71 -33.82 10.86
CA LEU A 580 -5.45 -35.06 11.20
C LEU A 580 -5.98 -35.06 12.65
N ARG A 581 -5.87 -33.94 13.37
CA ARG A 581 -6.40 -33.71 14.72
C ARG A 581 -6.06 -34.81 15.74
N PHE A 582 -4.82 -35.31 15.74
CA PHE A 582 -4.36 -36.31 16.71
C PHE A 582 -4.44 -35.77 18.15
N THR A 583 -4.74 -36.66 19.11
CA THR A 583 -4.76 -36.29 20.52
C THR A 583 -3.33 -36.00 21.03
N PRO A 584 -3.17 -35.15 22.06
CA PRO A 584 -1.85 -34.86 22.66
C PRO A 584 -1.12 -36.06 23.29
N GLN A 585 -1.73 -37.25 23.32
CA GLN A 585 -1.06 -38.50 23.70
C GLN A 585 -0.49 -39.22 22.46
N GLU A 586 -1.25 -39.29 21.37
CA GLU A 586 -0.82 -39.87 20.09
C GLU A 586 0.34 -39.08 19.48
N THR A 587 0.28 -37.74 19.47
CA THR A 587 1.38 -36.90 18.98
C THR A 587 2.67 -37.18 19.74
N ARG A 588 2.61 -37.32 21.08
CA ARG A 588 3.77 -37.65 21.92
C ARG A 588 4.31 -39.06 21.63
N ARG A 589 3.43 -40.04 21.40
CA ARG A 589 3.78 -41.43 21.04
C ARG A 589 4.37 -41.57 19.63
N LEU A 590 4.03 -40.65 18.71
CA LEU A 590 4.59 -40.60 17.36
C LEU A 590 5.94 -39.88 17.35
N VAL A 591 6.06 -38.72 17.99
CA VAL A 591 7.34 -37.98 18.08
C VAL A 591 8.43 -38.83 18.75
N SER A 592 8.12 -39.56 19.83
CA SER A 592 9.09 -40.44 20.50
C SER A 592 9.51 -41.69 19.71
N LYS A 593 8.77 -42.03 18.63
CA LYS A 593 9.15 -43.07 17.66
C LYS A 593 9.89 -42.55 16.43
N VAL A 594 9.99 -41.22 16.29
CA VAL A 594 10.54 -40.53 15.11
C VAL A 594 11.82 -39.74 15.45
N GLY A 595 12.09 -39.51 16.73
CA GLY A 595 13.37 -38.97 17.24
C GLY A 595 14.45 -40.03 17.54
N ASN A 596 14.18 -41.31 17.25
CA ASN A 596 15.12 -42.43 17.29
C ASN A 596 15.28 -43.03 15.89
#